data_AF-A0A4Q4QPK2-F1
#
_entry.id   AF-A0A4Q4QPK2-F1
#
_cell.length_a   1.000
_cell.length_b   1.000
_cell.length_c   1.000
_cell.angle_alpha   90.00
_cell.angle_beta   90.00
_cell.angle_gamma   90.00
#
_symmetry.space_group_name_H-M   'P 1'
#
loop_
_entity.id
_entity.type
_entity.pdbx_description
1 polymer ?
#
loop_
_entity_poly.entity_id
_entity_poly.type
_entity_poly.pdbx_seq_one_letter_code
_entity_poly.pdbx_strand_id
1 'polypeptide(L)'
;MQLIALLTPLLAAFAIAAPTASVNIDTRQTGSLRVQLSNDAVDTAVQRVIPANGSRVSIRANFAGLGRPVFANRALIVGAGNGRCNIFSDAAGTKRVATIVAGGDDVDFGQTNLDNGVIVCQ
;
A
#
# COMPACT_ATOMS: atom_id res chain seq x y z
N MET A 1 78.23 -4.11 -6.12
CA MET A 1 76.95 -3.37 -6.13
C MET A 1 75.82 -4.38 -6.11
N GLN A 2 75.26 -4.65 -4.92
CA GLN A 2 74.16 -5.60 -4.74
C GLN A 2 72.82 -4.86 -4.88
N LEU A 3 71.99 -5.36 -5.80
CA LEU A 3 70.66 -4.85 -6.12
C LEU A 3 69.67 -5.33 -5.06
N ILE A 4 68.98 -4.41 -4.40
CA ILE A 4 67.92 -4.69 -3.42
C ILE A 4 66.65 -5.03 -4.19
N ALA A 5 66.16 -6.26 -4.05
CA ALA A 5 64.83 -6.66 -4.52
C ALA A 5 63.92 -6.88 -3.30
N LEU A 6 63.07 -5.89 -3.02
CA LEU A 6 62.01 -5.95 -2.01
C LEU A 6 60.90 -6.90 -2.49
N LEU A 7 60.87 -8.12 -1.97
CA LEU A 7 59.73 -9.03 -2.11
C LEU A 7 58.85 -8.97 -0.85
N THR A 8 57.78 -8.17 -0.91
CA THR A 8 56.64 -8.26 0.01
C THR A 8 55.50 -9.02 -0.67
N PRO A 9 55.04 -10.18 -0.16
CA PRO A 9 53.81 -10.78 -0.64
C PRO A 9 52.61 -10.00 -0.07
N LEU A 10 51.85 -9.35 -0.97
CA LEU A 10 50.59 -8.68 -0.67
C LEU A 10 49.53 -9.76 -0.39
N LEU A 11 49.13 -9.91 0.87
CA LEU A 11 48.02 -10.78 1.27
C LEU A 11 46.70 -10.14 0.80
N ALA A 12 46.06 -10.70 -0.22
CA ALA A 12 44.73 -10.30 -0.65
C ALA A 12 43.67 -10.93 0.27
N ALA A 13 43.08 -10.13 1.16
CA ALA A 13 41.89 -10.52 1.91
C ALA A 13 40.66 -10.37 1.01
N PHE A 14 40.13 -11.49 0.52
CA PHE A 14 38.79 -11.52 -0.07
C PHE A 14 37.77 -11.30 1.04
N ALA A 15 37.32 -10.06 1.19
CA ALA A 15 36.09 -9.76 1.92
C ALA A 15 34.93 -10.35 1.12
N ILE A 16 34.47 -11.52 1.56
CA ILE A 16 33.21 -12.10 1.10
C ILE A 16 32.14 -11.14 1.60
N ALA A 17 31.66 -10.25 0.73
CA ALA A 17 30.44 -9.50 0.98
C ALA A 17 29.31 -10.52 1.07
N ALA A 18 28.97 -10.93 2.29
CA ALA A 18 27.74 -11.64 2.54
C ALA A 18 26.62 -10.77 1.95
N PRO A 19 25.71 -11.32 1.12
CA PRO A 19 24.58 -10.55 0.64
C PRO A 19 23.82 -10.04 1.87
N THR A 20 23.88 -8.73 2.09
CA THR A 20 23.09 -8.05 3.10
C THR A 20 21.64 -8.36 2.80
N ALA A 21 21.02 -9.11 3.73
CA ALA A 21 19.59 -9.33 3.90
C ALA A 21 18.77 -9.31 2.60
N SER A 22 18.36 -10.49 2.15
CA SER A 22 17.22 -10.64 1.26
C SER A 22 16.09 -9.72 1.75
N VAL A 23 15.76 -8.70 0.96
CA VAL A 23 14.62 -7.83 1.22
C VAL A 23 13.40 -8.73 1.08
N ASN A 24 12.92 -9.23 2.22
CA ASN A 24 11.77 -10.10 2.29
C ASN A 24 10.53 -9.29 1.89
N ILE A 25 10.17 -9.34 0.60
CA ILE A 25 9.01 -8.62 0.05
C ILE A 25 7.71 -9.14 0.68
N ASP A 26 7.68 -10.41 1.08
CA ASP A 26 6.52 -11.04 1.73
C ASP A 26 6.14 -10.38 3.06
N THR A 27 7.10 -9.93 3.87
CA THR A 27 6.82 -9.25 5.15
C THR A 27 6.39 -7.79 5.02
N ARG A 28 6.57 -7.15 3.85
CA ARG A 28 5.96 -5.83 3.57
C ARG A 28 4.51 -5.94 3.11
N GLN A 29 4.11 -7.07 2.54
CA GLN A 29 2.76 -7.25 1.97
C GLN A 29 1.73 -7.76 2.98
N THR A 30 2.13 -8.20 4.17
CA THR A 30 1.20 -8.75 5.18
C THR A 30 0.62 -7.70 6.13
N GLY A 31 1.17 -6.48 6.20
CA GLY A 31 0.72 -5.45 7.15
C GLY A 31 -0.17 -4.34 6.57
N SER A 32 -0.27 -4.21 5.25
CA SER A 32 -1.01 -3.12 4.62
C SER A 32 -1.48 -3.47 3.21
N LEU A 33 -2.64 -2.94 2.82
CA LEU A 33 -3.28 -3.15 1.52
C LEU A 33 -3.27 -1.83 0.73
N ARG A 34 -2.94 -1.91 -0.56
CA ARG A 34 -3.04 -0.75 -1.45
C ARG A 34 -4.48 -0.65 -1.97
N VAL A 35 -5.21 0.34 -1.50
CA VAL A 35 -6.62 0.56 -1.86
C VAL A 35 -6.71 1.69 -2.87
N GLN A 36 -7.48 1.49 -3.93
CA GLN A 36 -7.87 2.53 -4.87
C GLN A 36 -9.33 2.93 -4.62
N LEU A 37 -9.60 4.23 -4.62
CA LEU A 37 -10.94 4.78 -4.81
C LEU A 37 -10.97 5.54 -6.13
N SER A 38 -12.04 5.37 -6.89
CA SER A 38 -12.25 5.99 -8.19
C SER A 38 -13.55 6.80 -8.20
N ASN A 39 -13.52 7.95 -8.87
CA ASN A 39 -14.66 8.78 -9.20
C ASN A 39 -14.72 8.93 -10.72
N ASP A 40 -15.52 8.08 -11.35
CA ASP A 40 -15.62 7.98 -12.80
C ASP A 40 -16.40 9.15 -13.40
N ALA A 41 -17.16 9.92 -12.60
CA ALA A 41 -17.81 11.15 -13.07
C ALA A 41 -16.80 12.26 -13.42
N VAL A 42 -15.56 12.13 -12.96
CA VAL A 42 -14.45 13.09 -13.20
C VAL A 42 -13.16 12.36 -13.60
N ASP A 43 -13.27 11.11 -14.08
CA ASP A 43 -12.15 10.28 -14.55
C ASP A 43 -10.93 10.26 -13.60
N THR A 44 -11.16 10.28 -12.29
CA THR A 44 -10.08 10.40 -11.29
C THR A 44 -10.02 9.16 -10.39
N ALA A 45 -8.82 8.64 -10.16
CA ALA A 45 -8.56 7.57 -9.21
C ALA A 45 -7.41 7.93 -8.27
N VAL A 46 -7.53 7.55 -7.00
CA VAL A 46 -6.52 7.77 -5.97
C VAL A 46 -6.22 6.47 -5.24
N GLN A 47 -4.95 6.10 -5.20
CA GLN A 47 -4.46 4.92 -4.48
C GLN A 47 -3.78 5.31 -3.17
N ARG A 48 -4.00 4.53 -2.11
CA ARG A 48 -3.33 4.70 -0.81
C ARG A 48 -3.02 3.36 -0.18
N VAL A 49 -1.95 3.35 0.61
CA VAL A 49 -1.59 2.19 1.44
C VAL A 49 -2.31 2.32 2.77
N ILE A 50 -3.15 1.33 3.09
CA ILE A 50 -4.00 1.29 4.28
C ILE A 50 -3.53 0.13 5.16
N PRO A 51 -3.24 0.33 6.45
CA PRO A 51 -2.86 -0.75 7.35
C PRO A 51 -3.97 -1.80 7.48
N ALA A 52 -3.60 -3.08 7.38
CA ALA A 52 -4.49 -4.23 7.45
C ALA A 52 -4.60 -4.78 8.89
N ASN A 53 -4.79 -3.89 9.85
CA ASN A 53 -4.80 -4.22 11.28
C ASN A 53 -6.14 -3.91 11.97
N GLY A 54 -7.21 -3.68 11.19
CA GLY A 54 -8.53 -3.31 11.69
C GLY A 54 -8.67 -1.85 12.13
N SER A 55 -7.65 -1.01 11.97
CA SER A 55 -7.74 0.41 12.28
C SER A 55 -8.68 1.14 11.32
N ARG A 56 -9.41 2.13 11.83
CA ARG A 56 -10.21 3.04 11.00
C ARG A 56 -9.30 4.10 10.39
N VAL A 57 -9.29 4.18 9.06
CA VAL A 57 -8.52 5.16 8.32
C VAL A 57 -9.46 6.16 7.65
N SER A 58 -9.28 7.45 7.93
CA SER A 58 -10.13 8.51 7.36
C SER A 58 -9.97 8.60 5.84
N ILE A 59 -11.09 8.55 5.13
CA ILE A 59 -11.11 8.71 3.67
C ILE A 59 -10.78 10.15 3.29
N ARG A 60 -11.33 11.13 4.03
CA ARG A 60 -10.98 12.55 3.83
C ARG A 60 -9.49 12.79 3.98
N ALA A 61 -8.81 12.26 5.01
CA ALA A 61 -7.38 12.52 5.15
C ALA A 61 -6.55 11.87 4.02
N ASN A 62 -6.95 10.68 3.55
CA ASN A 62 -6.10 9.87 2.69
C ASN A 62 -6.41 10.03 1.20
N PHE A 63 -7.66 10.23 0.80
CA PHE A 63 -8.09 10.23 -0.60
C PHE A 63 -8.45 11.62 -1.13
N ALA A 64 -7.78 12.66 -0.63
CA ALA A 64 -8.07 14.05 -1.01
C ALA A 64 -7.89 14.39 -2.49
N GLY A 65 -7.15 13.58 -3.24
CA GLY A 65 -7.01 13.75 -4.69
C GLY A 65 -8.31 13.54 -5.47
N LEU A 66 -9.36 12.99 -4.86
CA LEU A 66 -10.70 12.88 -5.48
C LEU A 66 -11.54 14.16 -5.35
N GLY A 67 -11.03 15.18 -4.64
CA GLY A 67 -11.72 16.45 -4.42
C GLY A 67 -12.24 16.65 -2.99
N ARG A 68 -12.95 17.77 -2.82
CA ARG A 68 -13.63 18.18 -1.59
C ARG A 68 -15.05 18.64 -1.93
N PRO A 69 -16.11 17.94 -1.46
CA PRO A 69 -16.08 16.69 -0.69
C PRO A 69 -15.53 15.50 -1.50
N VAL A 70 -15.10 14.43 -0.80
CA VAL A 70 -14.65 13.18 -1.46
C VAL A 70 -15.85 12.38 -1.96
N PHE A 71 -16.04 12.33 -3.27
CA PHE A 71 -16.95 11.41 -3.94
C PHE A 71 -16.19 10.27 -4.60
N ALA A 72 -16.76 9.06 -4.55
CA ALA A 72 -16.28 7.89 -5.28
C ALA A 72 -17.46 7.01 -5.68
N ASN A 73 -17.27 6.15 -6.67
CA ASN A 73 -18.25 5.14 -7.09
C ASN A 73 -17.65 3.75 -7.24
N ARG A 74 -16.31 3.64 -7.34
CA ARG A 74 -15.61 2.36 -7.47
C ARG A 74 -14.45 2.25 -6.50
N ALA A 75 -14.16 1.03 -6.06
CA ALA A 75 -13.01 0.72 -5.24
C ALA A 75 -12.42 -0.65 -5.56
N LEU A 76 -11.10 -0.78 -5.39
CA LEU A 76 -10.40 -2.06 -5.52
C LEU A 76 -9.17 -2.13 -4.61
N ILE A 77 -8.72 -3.34 -4.32
CA ILE A 77 -7.39 -3.56 -3.72
C ILE A 77 -6.41 -3.85 -4.85
N VAL A 78 -5.44 -2.96 -5.04
CA VAL A 78 -4.46 -3.04 -6.10
C VAL A 78 -3.33 -3.99 -5.70
N GLY A 79 -3.15 -5.05 -6.49
CA GLY A 79 -2.05 -5.99 -6.37
C GLY A 79 -2.46 -7.38 -5.89
N ALA A 80 -1.52 -8.31 -5.97
CA ALA A 80 -1.68 -9.67 -5.46
C ALA A 80 -1.46 -9.68 -3.93
N GLY A 81 -2.27 -10.45 -3.22
CA GLY A 81 -2.19 -10.59 -1.77
C GLY A 81 -3.47 -11.17 -1.18
N ASN A 82 -3.48 -11.35 0.14
CA ASN A 82 -4.66 -11.69 0.92
C ASN A 82 -5.08 -10.48 1.74
N GLY A 83 -6.38 -10.27 1.88
CA GLY A 83 -6.93 -9.23 2.73
C GLY A 83 -8.26 -8.71 2.23
N ARG A 84 -8.95 -7.97 3.08
CA ARG A 84 -10.23 -7.35 2.78
C ARG A 84 -10.29 -5.95 3.38
N CYS A 85 -10.99 -5.05 2.71
CA CYS A 85 -11.30 -3.74 3.27
C CYS A 85 -12.80 -3.50 3.24
N ASN A 86 -13.33 -2.94 4.32
CA ASN A 86 -14.68 -2.40 4.38
C ASN A 86 -14.62 -0.89 4.28
N ILE A 87 -15.47 -0.32 3.43
CA ILE A 87 -15.62 1.11 3.21
C ILE A 87 -16.92 1.55 3.86
N PHE A 88 -16.87 2.59 4.67
CA PHE A 88 -18.01 3.16 5.37
C PHE A 88 -18.17 4.64 5.02
N SER A 89 -19.40 5.12 4.90
CA SER A 89 -19.69 6.54 4.60
C SER A 89 -19.66 7.44 5.85
N ASP A 90 -19.58 6.84 7.04
CA ASP A 90 -19.53 7.53 8.32
C ASP A 90 -18.27 7.19 9.13
N ALA A 91 -17.88 8.10 10.01
CA ALA A 91 -16.68 7.95 10.84
C ALA A 91 -16.77 6.83 11.89
N ALA A 92 -17.98 6.47 12.32
CA ALA A 92 -18.18 5.40 13.31
C ALA A 92 -18.01 4.00 12.69
N GLY A 93 -18.09 3.88 11.36
CA GLY A 93 -18.00 2.62 10.64
C GLY A 93 -19.29 1.80 10.76
N THR A 94 -20.44 2.46 10.67
CA THR A 94 -21.76 1.83 10.85
C THR A 94 -22.54 1.67 9.54
N LYS A 95 -22.34 2.58 8.58
CA LYS A 95 -22.97 2.61 7.27
C LYS A 95 -21.99 2.10 6.23
N ARG A 96 -21.91 0.77 6.11
CA ARG A 96 -21.05 0.12 5.12
C ARG A 96 -21.56 0.39 3.71
N VAL A 97 -20.65 0.86 2.86
CA VAL A 97 -20.89 1.17 1.44
C VAL A 97 -20.44 0.00 0.58
N ALA A 98 -19.26 -0.56 0.85
CA ALA A 98 -18.69 -1.66 0.08
C ALA A 98 -17.73 -2.52 0.90
N THR A 99 -17.50 -3.74 0.42
CA THR A 99 -16.42 -4.62 0.87
C THR A 99 -15.62 -5.01 -0.36
N ILE A 100 -14.31 -4.78 -0.33
CA ILE A 100 -13.36 -5.16 -1.40
C ILE A 100 -12.40 -6.22 -0.87
N VAL A 101 -11.98 -7.14 -1.74
CA VAL A 101 -11.10 -8.27 -1.40
C VAL A 101 -9.88 -8.25 -2.31
N ALA A 102 -8.71 -8.57 -1.77
CA ALA A 102 -7.47 -8.65 -2.52
C ALA A 102 -7.55 -9.74 -3.59
N GLY A 103 -7.10 -9.43 -4.80
CA GLY A 103 -7.23 -10.31 -5.97
C GLY A 103 -8.65 -10.43 -6.55
N GLY A 104 -9.63 -9.69 -6.00
CA GLY A 104 -10.98 -9.59 -6.57
C GLY A 104 -11.11 -8.48 -7.61
N ASP A 105 -12.27 -8.44 -8.25
CA ASP A 105 -12.64 -7.40 -9.20
C ASP A 105 -12.95 -6.05 -8.49
N ASP A 106 -13.01 -4.99 -9.30
CA ASP A 106 -13.48 -3.69 -8.84
C ASP A 106 -14.92 -3.77 -8.32
N VAL A 107 -15.18 -3.16 -7.17
CA VAL A 107 -16.53 -3.06 -6.62
C VAL A 107 -17.11 -1.69 -6.94
N ASP A 108 -18.19 -1.68 -7.72
CA ASP A 108 -19.04 -0.51 -7.93
C ASP A 108 -20.11 -0.44 -6.83
N PHE A 109 -20.23 0.73 -6.21
CA PHE A 109 -21.20 1.01 -5.15
C PHE A 109 -22.03 2.27 -5.43
N GLY A 110 -21.99 2.79 -6.67
CA GLY A 110 -22.65 4.02 -7.06
C GLY A 110 -22.03 5.27 -6.44
N GLN A 111 -22.32 6.43 -7.02
CA GLN A 111 -21.73 7.70 -6.58
C GLN A 111 -22.10 8.02 -5.13
N THR A 112 -21.10 7.97 -4.26
CA THR A 112 -21.27 8.08 -2.81
C THR A 112 -20.35 9.15 -2.23
N ASN A 113 -20.89 9.98 -1.34
CA ASN A 113 -20.09 10.91 -0.54
C ASN A 113 -19.39 10.15 0.59
N LEU A 114 -18.06 10.11 0.54
CA LEU A 114 -17.19 9.46 1.51
C LEU A 114 -16.35 10.47 2.31
N ASP A 115 -16.72 11.75 2.27
CA ASP A 115 -15.92 12.81 2.89
C ASP A 115 -15.85 12.71 4.43
N ASN A 116 -16.82 12.06 5.07
CA ASN A 116 -16.77 11.69 6.50
C ASN A 116 -16.55 10.18 6.72
N GLY A 117 -16.20 9.44 5.66
CA GLY A 117 -16.10 8.00 5.68
C GLY A 117 -14.75 7.48 6.20
N VAL A 118 -14.72 6.18 6.50
CA VAL A 118 -13.52 5.45 6.91
C VAL A 118 -13.37 4.16 6.12
N ILE A 119 -12.13 3.72 5.97
CA ILE A 119 -11.77 2.39 5.45
C ILE A 119 -11.15 1.59 6.59
N VAL A 120 -11.54 0.32 6.70
CA VAL A 120 -11.01 -0.64 7.67
C VAL A 120 -10.54 -1.87 6.93
N CYS A 121 -9.25 -2.16 6.98
CA CYS A 121 -8.64 -3.31 6.30
C CYS A 121 -8.17 -4.39 7.28
N GLN A 122 -8.20 -5.65 6.83
CA GLN A 122 -7.78 -6.86 7.55
C GLN A 122 -7.08 -7.83 6.60
#